data_AF-A0A1E3VML7-F1
#
_entry.id   AF-A0A1E3VML7-F1
#
_cell.length_a   1.000
_cell.length_b   1.000
_cell.length_c   1.000
_cell.angle_alpha   90.00
_cell.angle_beta   90.00
_cell.angle_gamma   90.00
#
_symmetry.space_group_name_H-M   'P 1'
#
loop_
_entity.id
_entity.type
_entity.pdbx_description
1 polymer ?
#
loop_
_entity_poly.entity_id
_entity_poly.type
_entity_poly.pdbx_seq_one_letter_code
_entity_poly.pdbx_strand_id
1 'polypeptide(L)'
;MGLAVAAAIVFFAPRVASAEPTDITVRVLSKDAKFVGSSMGGARVIVRDADTGKILAEGVTEGGTGDTGRIMHEDGGRRATLSSEGAAKFDATIDIEVPRLVEVEVFGPLAQRQSANRVTVTQWVVPGKDITGGDGWRVELPGYVVDVLDPPTHVKLAGTTDKVDLRANVSLMCGCPITPGGLWDADELEVKALVTHNGEKLAPIDLAFGGEASQFAGSVPVTAPGLYDVTVYAHNPRTGNTGLDRTTFIVAK
;
A
#
# COMPACT_ATOMS: atom_id res chain seq x y z
N MET A 1 38.13 30.49 -68.70
CA MET A 1 36.79 30.08 -68.23
C MET A 1 36.97 29.21 -67.00
N GLY A 2 36.86 29.81 -65.80
CA GLY A 2 36.96 29.08 -64.53
C GLY A 2 35.58 28.95 -63.91
N LEU A 3 35.09 27.72 -63.78
CA LEU A 3 33.82 27.39 -63.12
C LEU A 3 34.09 27.28 -61.62
N ALA A 4 33.66 28.25 -60.83
CA ALA A 4 33.75 28.20 -59.37
C ALA A 4 32.56 27.40 -58.83
N VAL A 5 32.83 26.21 -58.27
CA VAL A 5 31.86 25.40 -57.54
C VAL A 5 31.79 25.94 -56.11
N ALA A 6 30.65 26.56 -55.75
CA ALA A 6 30.38 26.96 -54.38
C ALA A 6 29.88 25.75 -53.58
N ALA A 7 30.72 25.24 -52.67
CA ALA A 7 30.32 24.21 -51.72
C ALA A 7 29.46 24.84 -50.62
N ALA A 8 28.17 24.52 -50.61
CA ALA A 8 27.26 24.92 -49.53
C ALA A 8 27.53 24.06 -48.29
N ILE A 9 28.16 24.65 -47.27
CA ILE A 9 28.33 24.03 -45.95
C ILE A 9 26.98 24.12 -45.22
N VAL A 10 26.29 23.00 -45.10
CA VAL A 10 25.09 22.88 -44.26
C VAL A 10 25.57 22.73 -42.81
N PHE A 11 25.43 23.79 -42.02
CA PHE A 11 25.62 23.75 -40.57
C PHE A 11 24.45 22.97 -39.94
N PHE A 12 24.67 21.71 -39.56
CA PHE A 12 23.82 21.02 -38.61
C PHE A 12 24.07 21.61 -37.22
N ALA A 13 23.23 22.56 -36.80
CA ALA A 13 23.22 22.98 -35.41
C ALA A 13 22.75 21.79 -34.55
N PRO A 14 23.52 21.37 -33.52
CA PRO A 14 23.03 20.38 -32.58
C PRO A 14 21.77 20.95 -31.92
N ARG A 15 20.63 20.27 -32.11
CA ARG A 15 19.46 20.54 -31.27
C ARG A 15 19.86 20.12 -29.87
N VAL A 16 20.06 21.11 -28.99
CA VAL A 16 20.04 20.86 -27.55
C VAL A 16 18.65 20.28 -27.29
N ALA A 17 18.59 19.00 -26.95
CA ALA A 17 17.35 18.40 -26.48
C ALA A 17 17.02 19.10 -25.16
N SER A 18 16.13 20.09 -25.22
CA SER A 18 15.63 20.72 -24.01
C SER A 18 14.84 19.68 -23.22
N ALA A 19 14.94 19.73 -21.90
CA ALA A 19 14.09 18.91 -21.06
C ALA A 19 12.63 19.25 -21.38
N GLU A 20 11.86 18.24 -21.82
CA GLU A 20 10.45 18.43 -22.14
C GLU A 20 9.62 18.08 -20.91
N PRO A 21 8.75 18.99 -20.45
CA PRO A 21 7.79 18.69 -19.39
C PRO A 21 6.98 17.46 -19.74
N THR A 22 6.92 16.52 -18.82
CA THR A 22 6.21 15.25 -18.99
C THR A 22 5.36 15.00 -17.74
N ASP A 23 4.04 14.95 -17.92
CA ASP A 23 3.12 14.79 -16.80
C ASP A 23 2.98 13.31 -16.41
N ILE A 24 2.99 13.03 -15.12
CA ILE A 24 2.81 11.69 -14.55
C ILE A 24 1.74 11.77 -13.46
N THR A 25 0.69 10.96 -13.64
CA THR A 25 -0.30 10.68 -12.59
C THR A 25 0.01 9.32 -11.98
N VAL A 26 0.37 9.26 -10.70
CA VAL A 26 0.52 8.01 -9.96
C VAL A 26 -0.74 7.74 -9.14
N ARG A 27 -1.28 6.52 -9.26
CA ARG A 27 -2.40 6.05 -8.43
C ARG A 27 -2.03 4.78 -7.71
N VAL A 28 -2.42 4.69 -6.44
CA VAL A 28 -2.11 3.53 -5.60
C VAL A 28 -3.40 2.78 -5.31
N LEU A 29 -3.50 1.54 -5.78
CA LEU A 29 -4.62 0.65 -5.55
C LEU A 29 -4.27 -0.32 -4.43
N SER A 30 -5.09 -0.42 -3.39
CA SER A 30 -4.98 -1.52 -2.44
C SER A 30 -5.23 -2.83 -3.17
N LYS A 31 -4.39 -3.85 -2.95
CA LYS A 31 -4.56 -5.18 -3.54
C LYS A 31 -5.98 -5.71 -3.27
N ASP A 32 -6.62 -6.22 -4.32
CA ASP A 32 -8.02 -6.69 -4.33
C ASP A 32 -9.05 -5.67 -3.81
N ALA A 33 -8.74 -4.37 -3.89
CA ALA A 33 -9.59 -3.32 -3.34
C ALA A 33 -9.42 -1.97 -4.06
N LYS A 34 -9.66 -0.88 -3.33
CA LYS A 34 -9.83 0.48 -3.87
C LYS A 34 -8.59 1.35 -3.74
N PHE A 35 -8.66 2.60 -4.22
CA PHE A 35 -7.53 3.53 -4.15
C PHE A 35 -7.17 3.89 -2.70
N VAL A 36 -5.88 4.01 -2.41
CA VAL A 36 -5.36 4.46 -1.12
C VAL A 36 -5.42 5.99 -1.09
N GLY A 37 -6.47 6.49 -0.45
CA GLY A 37 -6.79 7.92 -0.37
C GLY A 37 -6.48 8.57 0.97
N SER A 38 -6.91 9.83 1.09
CA SER A 38 -6.61 10.71 2.22
C SER A 38 -7.13 10.19 3.56
N SER A 39 -8.21 9.37 3.58
CA SER A 39 -8.73 8.76 4.80
C SER A 39 -7.74 7.81 5.49
N MET A 40 -6.79 7.26 4.72
CA MET A 40 -5.70 6.42 5.23
C MET A 40 -4.36 7.18 5.26
N GLY A 41 -4.39 8.51 5.17
CA GLY A 41 -3.20 9.36 5.08
C GLY A 41 -2.51 9.32 3.71
N GLY A 42 -3.13 8.70 2.70
CA GLY A 42 -2.52 8.50 1.38
C GLY A 42 -1.33 7.54 1.40
N ALA A 43 -0.63 7.49 0.28
CA ALA A 43 0.63 6.78 0.12
C ALA A 43 1.70 7.75 -0.37
N ARG A 44 2.89 7.71 0.24
CA ARG A 44 4.05 8.48 -0.24
C ARG A 44 4.50 7.90 -1.57
N VAL A 45 4.73 8.77 -2.54
CA VAL A 45 5.22 8.44 -3.87
C VAL A 45 6.56 9.15 -4.08
N ILE A 46 7.56 8.41 -4.56
CA ILE A 46 8.84 8.95 -5.02
C ILE A 46 9.05 8.50 -6.46
N VAL A 47 9.15 9.45 -7.37
CA VAL A 47 9.48 9.25 -8.78
C VAL A 47 10.95 9.59 -8.97
N ARG A 48 11.74 8.67 -9.50
CA ARG A 48 13.20 8.84 -9.62
C ARG A 48 13.74 8.20 -10.89
N ASP A 49 14.81 8.78 -11.42
CA ASP A 49 15.58 8.19 -12.51
C ASP A 49 16.27 6.93 -11.98
N ALA A 50 15.98 5.78 -12.59
CA ALA A 50 16.40 4.47 -12.08
C ALA A 50 17.91 4.24 -12.21
N ASP A 51 18.56 4.87 -13.18
CA ASP A 51 19.99 4.69 -13.43
C ASP A 51 20.84 5.56 -12.49
N THR A 52 20.38 6.78 -12.21
CA THR A 52 21.13 7.77 -11.42
C THR A 52 20.67 7.88 -9.97
N GLY A 53 19.47 7.38 -9.65
CA GLY A 53 18.83 7.56 -8.35
C GLY A 53 18.32 8.98 -8.08
N LYS A 54 18.40 9.89 -9.06
CA LYS A 54 17.94 11.27 -8.91
C LYS A 54 16.42 11.29 -8.72
N ILE A 55 15.95 11.89 -7.62
CA ILE A 55 14.52 12.16 -7.41
C ILE A 55 14.07 13.21 -8.43
N LEU A 56 13.04 12.86 -9.20
CA LEU A 56 12.42 13.71 -10.22
C LEU A 56 11.17 14.40 -9.66
N ALA A 57 10.40 13.70 -8.82
CA ALA A 57 9.26 14.23 -8.10
C ALA A 57 8.95 13.39 -6.85
N GLU A 58 8.32 13.99 -5.85
CA GLU A 58 7.84 13.28 -4.66
C GLU A 58 6.58 13.94 -4.09
N GLY A 59 5.76 13.14 -3.41
CA GLY A 59 4.55 13.63 -2.77
C GLY A 59 3.74 12.51 -2.14
N VAL A 60 2.45 12.76 -1.93
CA VAL A 60 1.50 11.83 -1.31
C VAL A 60 0.24 11.77 -2.17
N THR A 61 -0.39 10.60 -2.25
CA THR A 61 -1.69 10.49 -2.91
C THR A 61 -2.79 11.22 -2.14
N GLU A 62 -3.57 12.04 -2.83
CA GLU A 62 -4.69 12.79 -2.26
C GLU A 62 -5.99 12.51 -3.02
N GLY A 63 -7.11 12.43 -2.28
CA GLY A 63 -8.43 12.16 -2.82
C GLY A 63 -9.16 11.00 -2.11
N GLY A 64 -10.32 10.62 -2.64
CA GLY A 64 -11.15 9.54 -2.12
C GLY A 64 -10.71 8.15 -2.59
N THR A 65 -11.33 7.11 -2.04
CA THR A 65 -11.05 5.71 -2.43
C THR A 65 -11.60 5.35 -3.82
N GLY A 66 -12.37 6.24 -4.45
CA GLY A 66 -13.00 6.03 -5.75
C GLY A 66 -14.35 5.31 -5.65
N ASP A 67 -14.95 5.07 -6.82
CA ASP A 67 -16.26 4.45 -6.94
C ASP A 67 -16.19 2.91 -6.83
N THR A 68 -16.91 2.34 -5.86
CA THR A 68 -16.85 0.89 -5.59
C THR A 68 -17.36 0.06 -6.77
N GLY A 69 -18.44 0.46 -7.44
CA GLY A 69 -19.03 -0.31 -8.54
C GLY A 69 -18.16 -0.33 -9.79
N ARG A 70 -17.47 0.78 -10.07
CA ARG A 70 -16.48 0.89 -11.15
C ARG A 70 -15.24 0.05 -10.88
N ILE A 71 -14.74 0.05 -9.64
CA ILE A 71 -13.49 -0.64 -9.29
C ILE A 71 -13.72 -2.15 -9.15
N MET A 72 -14.77 -2.55 -8.42
CA MET A 72 -15.06 -3.94 -8.06
C MET A 72 -16.05 -4.59 -9.04
N HIS A 73 -15.82 -4.39 -10.34
CA HIS A 73 -16.63 -4.94 -11.42
C HIS A 73 -16.18 -6.36 -11.83
N GLU A 74 -17.11 -7.13 -12.41
CA GLU A 74 -16.81 -8.43 -13.03
C GLU A 74 -16.47 -8.30 -14.53
N ASP A 75 -16.97 -7.25 -15.19
CA ASP A 75 -17.07 -7.20 -16.66
C ASP A 75 -16.04 -6.31 -17.40
N GLY A 76 -15.22 -5.51 -16.71
CA GLY A 76 -14.38 -4.50 -17.39
C GLY A 76 -13.02 -5.00 -17.92
N GLY A 77 -12.60 -6.19 -17.51
CA GLY A 77 -11.35 -6.81 -17.96
C GLY A 77 -10.09 -5.93 -17.74
N ARG A 78 -8.98 -6.29 -18.39
CA ARG A 78 -7.66 -5.65 -18.14
C ARG A 78 -7.55 -4.18 -18.56
N ARG A 79 -8.48 -3.67 -19.38
CA ARG A 79 -8.43 -2.32 -19.98
C ARG A 79 -9.40 -1.34 -19.34
N ALA A 80 -10.13 -1.76 -18.31
CA ALA A 80 -11.02 -0.85 -17.60
C ALA A 80 -10.24 0.25 -16.89
N THR A 81 -10.73 1.48 -17.05
CA THR A 81 -10.33 2.61 -16.22
C THR A 81 -11.11 2.54 -14.91
N LEU A 82 -10.38 2.33 -13.81
CA LEU A 82 -10.96 2.14 -12.48
C LEU A 82 -11.17 3.48 -11.76
N SER A 83 -10.38 4.50 -12.09
CA SER A 83 -10.46 5.81 -11.48
C SER A 83 -11.75 6.54 -11.84
N SER A 84 -12.35 7.15 -10.83
CA SER A 84 -13.42 8.14 -10.96
C SER A 84 -12.86 9.55 -10.73
N GLU A 85 -13.67 10.57 -10.99
CA GLU A 85 -13.38 11.91 -10.50
C GLU A 85 -13.19 11.88 -8.98
N GLY A 86 -12.20 12.63 -8.48
CA GLY A 86 -11.84 12.67 -7.05
C GLY A 86 -11.17 11.41 -6.50
N ALA A 87 -10.98 10.34 -7.28
CA ALA A 87 -10.20 9.18 -6.85
C ALA A 87 -8.74 9.59 -6.55
N ALA A 88 -8.14 8.96 -5.55
CA ALA A 88 -6.84 9.37 -5.04
C ALA A 88 -5.71 9.26 -6.08
N LYS A 89 -4.86 10.29 -6.14
CA LYS A 89 -3.69 10.35 -7.03
C LYS A 89 -2.60 11.26 -6.48
N PHE A 90 -1.41 11.10 -7.01
CA PHE A 90 -0.32 12.07 -6.96
C PHE A 90 -0.01 12.49 -8.41
N ASP A 91 -0.10 13.79 -8.70
CA ASP A 91 0.27 14.34 -10.01
C ASP A 91 1.60 15.09 -9.90
N ALA A 92 2.47 14.90 -10.88
CA ALA A 92 3.71 15.65 -11.00
C ALA A 92 4.07 15.85 -12.47
N THR A 93 4.81 16.92 -12.73
CA THR A 93 5.49 17.15 -14.02
C THR A 93 6.96 16.90 -13.81
N ILE A 94 7.57 16.05 -14.63
CA ILE A 94 9.01 15.79 -14.64
C ILE A 94 9.64 16.34 -15.92
N ASP A 95 10.82 16.94 -15.78
CA ASP A 95 11.59 17.45 -16.91
C ASP A 95 12.70 16.46 -17.28
N ILE A 96 12.55 15.79 -18.42
CA ILE A 96 13.52 14.82 -18.95
C ILE A 96 13.92 15.16 -20.39
N GLU A 97 15.22 15.03 -20.71
CA GLU A 97 15.78 15.41 -22.02
C GLU A 97 15.82 14.26 -23.03
N VAL A 98 15.90 13.03 -22.53
CA VAL A 98 15.99 11.80 -23.31
C VAL A 98 15.14 10.73 -22.62
N PRO A 99 14.72 9.67 -23.30
CA PRO A 99 14.01 8.57 -22.66
C PRO A 99 14.77 8.05 -21.43
N ARG A 100 14.08 7.93 -20.30
CA ARG A 100 14.64 7.46 -19.03
C ARG A 100 13.88 6.24 -18.53
N LEU A 101 14.60 5.30 -17.93
CA LEU A 101 13.97 4.31 -17.06
C LEU A 101 13.64 5.03 -15.75
N VAL A 102 12.36 5.15 -15.45
CA VAL A 102 11.88 5.81 -14.23
C VAL A 102 11.40 4.75 -13.26
N GLU A 103 11.74 4.92 -12.00
CA GLU A 103 11.26 4.14 -10.88
C GLU A 103 10.21 4.94 -10.09
N VAL A 104 9.08 4.32 -9.81
CA VAL A 104 8.07 4.81 -8.86
C VAL A 104 8.13 3.91 -7.63
N GLU A 105 8.55 4.48 -6.50
CA GLU A 105 8.42 3.87 -5.17
C GLU A 105 7.17 4.42 -4.49
N VAL A 106 6.36 3.51 -3.98
CA VAL A 106 5.18 3.78 -3.17
C VAL A 106 5.41 3.23 -1.77
N PHE A 107 5.09 4.02 -0.75
CA PHE A 107 5.08 3.59 0.66
C PHE A 107 3.81 4.08 1.36
N GLY A 108 3.01 3.16 1.90
CA GLY A 108 1.79 3.52 2.62
C GLY A 108 0.99 2.30 3.08
N PRO A 109 -0.21 2.52 3.65
CA PRO A 109 -0.83 3.82 3.95
C PRO A 109 -0.10 4.58 5.06
N LEU A 110 -0.04 5.91 4.96
CA LEU A 110 0.77 6.72 5.89
C LEU A 110 0.14 6.91 7.28
N ALA A 111 -1.19 6.79 7.40
CA ALA A 111 -1.86 6.88 8.70
C ALA A 111 -1.70 5.60 9.55
N GLN A 112 -1.25 4.49 8.94
CA GLN A 112 -1.14 3.17 9.58
C GLN A 112 0.23 2.56 9.29
N ARG A 113 1.30 3.28 9.71
CA ARG A 113 2.69 2.97 9.34
C ARG A 113 3.17 1.59 9.79
N GLN A 114 2.60 1.04 10.86
CA GLN A 114 2.89 -0.31 11.34
C GLN A 114 2.50 -1.39 10.32
N SER A 115 1.50 -1.11 9.50
CA SER A 115 1.04 -1.99 8.41
C SER A 115 1.52 -1.54 7.02
N ALA A 116 2.29 -0.45 6.92
CA ALA A 116 2.65 0.12 5.64
C ALA A 116 3.61 -0.78 4.85
N ASN A 117 3.30 -1.00 3.57
CA ASN A 117 4.14 -1.73 2.64
C ASN A 117 4.86 -0.80 1.67
N ARG A 118 5.93 -1.32 1.06
CA ARG A 118 6.67 -0.65 -0.02
C ARG A 118 6.53 -1.43 -1.31
N VAL A 119 6.25 -0.72 -2.39
CA VAL A 119 6.24 -1.27 -3.75
C VAL A 119 7.08 -0.38 -4.64
N THR A 120 7.86 -1.01 -5.51
CA THR A 120 8.71 -0.32 -6.48
C THR A 120 8.42 -0.89 -7.86
N VAL A 121 8.15 -0.01 -8.83
CA VAL A 121 7.92 -0.39 -10.22
C VAL A 121 8.72 0.51 -11.14
N THR A 122 9.20 -0.04 -12.25
CA THR A 122 9.94 0.71 -13.27
C THR A 122 9.23 0.67 -14.61
N GLN A 123 9.30 1.77 -15.35
CA GLN A 123 8.92 1.80 -16.76
C GLN A 123 9.68 2.90 -17.51
N TRP A 124 9.71 2.80 -18.83
CA TRP A 124 10.29 3.81 -19.69
C TRP A 124 9.38 5.04 -19.81
N VAL A 125 9.94 6.21 -19.62
CA VAL A 125 9.27 7.50 -19.85
C VAL A 125 9.98 8.24 -20.98
N VAL A 126 9.21 8.73 -21.94
CA VAL A 126 9.71 9.47 -23.11
C VAL A 126 9.38 10.95 -22.91
N PRO A 127 10.33 11.88 -23.15
CA PRO A 127 10.07 13.32 -23.06
C PRO A 127 8.82 13.74 -23.85
N GLY A 128 7.96 14.53 -23.20
CA GLY A 128 6.71 15.05 -23.79
C GLY A 128 5.64 13.97 -24.06
N LYS A 129 5.75 12.79 -23.44
CA LYS A 129 4.77 11.70 -23.52
C LYS A 129 4.22 11.38 -22.14
N ASP A 130 3.13 12.06 -21.81
CA ASP A 130 2.49 11.98 -20.51
C ASP A 130 2.00 10.57 -20.15
N ILE A 131 2.04 10.26 -18.86
CA ILE A 131 1.48 9.06 -18.24
C ILE A 131 0.28 9.47 -17.39
N THR A 132 -0.74 10.01 -18.08
CA THR A 132 -1.98 10.54 -17.47
C THR A 132 -3.24 9.87 -18.02
N GLY A 133 -3.12 9.09 -19.10
CA GLY A 133 -4.24 8.40 -19.73
C GLY A 133 -4.84 7.28 -18.86
N GLY A 134 -6.16 7.21 -18.79
CA GLY A 134 -6.87 6.19 -18.00
C GLY A 134 -6.58 6.33 -16.50
N ASP A 135 -5.99 5.30 -15.91
CA ASP A 135 -5.58 5.30 -14.48
C ASP A 135 -4.19 5.90 -14.24
N GLY A 136 -3.51 6.41 -15.29
CA GLY A 136 -2.13 6.84 -15.21
C GLY A 136 -1.19 5.68 -14.87
N TRP A 137 -0.15 5.98 -14.08
CA TRP A 137 0.73 4.97 -13.50
C TRP A 137 0.09 4.34 -12.26
N ARG A 138 -0.66 3.27 -12.48
CA ARG A 138 -1.30 2.51 -11.40
C ARG A 138 -0.32 1.54 -10.75
N VAL A 139 -0.19 1.62 -9.43
CA VAL A 139 0.63 0.74 -8.60
C VAL A 139 -0.28 -0.01 -7.62
N GLU A 140 -0.18 -1.33 -7.57
CA GLU A 140 -0.91 -2.14 -6.58
C GLU A 140 -0.08 -2.27 -5.29
N LEU A 141 -0.69 -1.95 -4.15
CA LEU A 141 -0.10 -2.01 -2.82
C LEU A 141 -0.67 -3.21 -2.06
N PRO A 142 0.13 -4.25 -1.77
CA PRO A 142 -0.32 -5.40 -1.01
C PRO A 142 -0.48 -5.06 0.48
N GLY A 143 -1.28 -5.89 1.14
CA GLY A 143 -1.39 -6.03 2.58
C GLY A 143 -2.81 -5.85 3.12
N TYR A 144 -2.98 -6.20 4.40
CA TYR A 144 -4.05 -5.70 5.26
C TYR A 144 -3.47 -4.73 6.29
N VAL A 145 -4.24 -3.71 6.67
CA VAL A 145 -3.98 -2.95 7.89
C VAL A 145 -4.49 -3.77 9.05
N VAL A 146 -3.58 -4.22 9.90
CA VAL A 146 -3.89 -4.87 11.18
C VAL A 146 -3.45 -3.92 12.29
N ASP A 147 -4.30 -3.73 13.29
CA ASP A 147 -4.03 -2.89 14.45
C ASP A 147 -4.55 -3.58 15.71
N VAL A 148 -3.65 -3.95 16.62
CA VAL A 148 -4.02 -4.59 17.89
C VAL A 148 -4.54 -3.52 18.85
N LEU A 149 -5.84 -3.59 19.14
CA LEU A 149 -6.54 -2.64 20.00
C LEU A 149 -6.44 -3.00 21.49
N ASP A 150 -6.32 -4.29 21.79
CA ASP A 150 -6.21 -4.80 23.16
C ASP A 150 -5.47 -6.16 23.16
N PRO A 151 -4.58 -6.44 24.11
CA PRO A 151 -4.06 -5.52 25.11
C PRO A 151 -3.14 -4.46 24.47
N PRO A 152 -3.05 -3.25 25.05
CA PRO A 152 -2.10 -2.25 24.59
C PRO A 152 -0.67 -2.76 24.82
N THR A 153 0.25 -2.26 23.99
CA THR A 153 1.66 -2.61 24.10
C THR A 153 2.21 -2.32 25.50
N HIS A 154 3.01 -3.25 26.03
CA HIS A 154 3.74 -3.12 27.28
C HIS A 154 2.85 -2.98 28.54
N VAL A 155 1.70 -3.65 28.58
CA VAL A 155 0.89 -3.71 29.80
C VAL A 155 1.41 -4.76 30.79
N LYS A 156 1.32 -4.47 32.10
CA LYS A 156 1.60 -5.42 33.17
C LYS A 156 0.31 -5.80 33.90
N LEU A 157 0.02 -7.09 33.92
CA LEU A 157 -1.19 -7.69 34.48
C LEU A 157 -0.89 -8.41 35.80
N ALA A 158 -1.93 -8.67 36.59
CA ALA A 158 -1.82 -9.36 37.87
C ALA A 158 -1.44 -10.84 37.66
N GLY A 159 -0.73 -11.45 38.61
CA GLY A 159 -0.42 -12.89 38.56
C GLY A 159 -1.65 -13.79 38.67
N THR A 160 -2.79 -13.22 39.07
CA THR A 160 -4.10 -13.89 39.09
C THR A 160 -4.84 -13.82 37.75
N THR A 161 -4.28 -13.19 36.72
CA THR A 161 -4.86 -13.15 35.38
C THR A 161 -4.81 -14.55 34.78
N ASP A 162 -5.97 -15.09 34.43
CA ASP A 162 -6.17 -16.41 33.81
C ASP A 162 -6.37 -16.32 32.29
N LYS A 163 -6.80 -15.17 31.80
CA LYS A 163 -6.94 -14.87 30.37
C LYS A 163 -6.75 -13.38 30.08
N VAL A 164 -6.35 -13.08 28.85
CA VAL A 164 -6.22 -11.72 28.32
C VAL A 164 -7.08 -11.59 27.07
N ASP A 165 -7.96 -10.59 27.05
CA ASP A 165 -8.75 -10.30 25.86
C ASP A 165 -7.83 -9.78 24.76
N LEU A 166 -8.07 -10.25 23.54
CA LEU A 166 -7.29 -9.88 22.36
C LEU A 166 -8.25 -9.33 21.33
N ARG A 167 -8.07 -8.07 20.95
CA ARG A 167 -8.90 -7.40 19.93
C ARG A 167 -8.01 -6.77 18.88
N ALA A 168 -8.42 -6.89 17.63
CA ALA A 168 -7.74 -6.29 16.50
C ALA A 168 -8.73 -5.66 15.52
N ASN A 169 -8.32 -4.56 14.90
CA ASN A 169 -8.96 -3.98 13.74
C ASN A 169 -8.25 -4.47 12.47
N VAL A 170 -9.01 -4.96 11.48
CA VAL A 170 -8.47 -5.45 10.20
C VAL A 170 -9.20 -4.81 9.03
N SER A 171 -8.47 -4.09 8.19
CA SER A 171 -9.01 -3.46 6.97
C SER A 171 -8.07 -3.60 5.79
N LEU A 172 -8.57 -3.30 4.58
CA LEU A 172 -7.75 -3.21 3.39
C LEU A 172 -6.84 -1.96 3.47
N MET A 173 -5.80 -1.85 2.64
CA MET A 173 -4.94 -0.66 2.63
C MET A 173 -5.69 0.64 2.27
N CYS A 174 -6.86 0.53 1.62
CA CYS A 174 -7.79 1.64 1.38
C CYS A 174 -8.63 2.05 2.61
N GLY A 175 -8.56 1.30 3.72
CA GLY A 175 -9.45 1.45 4.87
C GLY A 175 -10.84 0.85 4.63
N CYS A 176 -11.01 0.06 3.58
CA CYS A 176 -12.28 -0.55 3.25
C CYS A 176 -12.67 -1.58 4.33
N PRO A 177 -13.93 -1.57 4.80
CA PRO A 177 -14.37 -2.41 5.92
C PRO A 177 -14.46 -3.88 5.52
N ILE A 178 -14.28 -4.76 6.50
CA ILE A 178 -14.42 -6.21 6.37
C ILE A 178 -15.58 -6.68 7.25
N THR A 179 -16.54 -7.40 6.67
CA THR A 179 -17.75 -7.90 7.36
C THR A 179 -18.14 -9.28 6.82
N PRO A 180 -18.76 -10.16 7.63
CA PRO A 180 -19.31 -11.42 7.13
C PRO A 180 -20.26 -11.20 5.96
N GLY A 181 -20.08 -11.93 4.86
CA GLY A 181 -20.85 -11.80 3.62
C GLY A 181 -20.72 -10.46 2.89
N GLY A 182 -19.77 -9.61 3.30
CA GLY A 182 -19.50 -8.32 2.67
C GLY A 182 -18.71 -8.44 1.37
N LEU A 183 -18.52 -7.31 0.68
CA LEU A 183 -17.68 -7.26 -0.54
C LEU A 183 -16.24 -7.71 -0.26
N TRP A 184 -15.73 -7.38 0.93
CA TRP A 184 -14.56 -8.00 1.51
C TRP A 184 -15.04 -8.83 2.70
N ASP A 185 -15.11 -10.14 2.48
CA ASP A 185 -15.77 -11.06 3.39
C ASP A 185 -14.85 -11.47 4.54
N ALA A 186 -15.35 -11.33 5.78
CA ALA A 186 -14.67 -11.81 6.97
C ALA A 186 -14.59 -13.35 7.02
N ASP A 187 -15.57 -14.05 6.44
CA ASP A 187 -15.65 -15.51 6.45
C ASP A 187 -14.60 -16.15 5.52
N GLU A 188 -14.07 -15.38 4.56
CA GLU A 188 -12.96 -15.78 3.69
C GLU A 188 -11.58 -15.44 4.27
N LEU A 189 -11.52 -14.79 5.44
CA LEU A 189 -10.29 -14.26 6.02
C LEU A 189 -9.83 -15.09 7.21
N GLU A 190 -8.58 -15.53 7.17
CA GLU A 190 -7.92 -16.12 8.33
C GLU A 190 -7.35 -15.00 9.22
N VAL A 191 -7.95 -14.79 10.39
CA VAL A 191 -7.42 -13.89 11.43
C VAL A 191 -7.01 -14.69 12.65
N LYS A 192 -5.71 -14.73 12.94
CA LYS A 192 -5.15 -15.51 14.05
C LYS A 192 -4.08 -14.74 14.81
N ALA A 193 -3.84 -15.19 16.03
CA ALA A 193 -2.71 -14.77 16.85
C ALA A 193 -1.70 -15.88 17.04
N LEU A 194 -0.45 -15.58 16.72
CA LEU A 194 0.72 -16.38 17.08
C LEU A 194 1.25 -15.86 18.41
N VAL A 195 1.21 -16.71 19.44
CA VAL A 195 1.60 -16.34 20.79
C VAL A 195 2.86 -17.08 21.21
N THR A 196 3.78 -16.36 21.83
CA THR A 196 4.89 -16.96 22.58
C THR A 196 4.87 -16.53 24.03
N HIS A 197 5.17 -17.46 24.94
CA HIS A 197 5.36 -17.20 26.37
C HIS A 197 6.83 -17.45 26.71
N ASN A 198 7.54 -16.41 27.16
CA ASN A 198 8.99 -16.43 27.38
C ASN A 198 9.80 -17.05 26.20
N GLY A 199 9.33 -16.85 24.97
CA GLY A 199 9.94 -17.38 23.74
C GLY A 199 9.47 -18.76 23.32
N GLU A 200 8.72 -19.48 24.16
CA GLU A 200 8.11 -20.76 23.81
C GLU A 200 6.78 -20.56 23.09
N LYS A 201 6.57 -21.24 21.96
CA LYS A 201 5.35 -21.11 21.15
C LYS A 201 4.18 -21.78 21.85
N LEU A 202 3.06 -21.06 21.93
CA LEU A 202 1.76 -21.60 22.30
C LEU A 202 0.97 -21.99 21.04
N ALA A 203 -0.16 -22.68 21.23
CA ALA A 203 -1.10 -22.92 20.15
C ALA A 203 -1.61 -21.58 19.58
N PRO A 204 -1.74 -21.44 18.25
CA PRO A 204 -2.37 -20.27 17.65
C PRO A 204 -3.81 -20.09 18.14
N ILE A 205 -4.24 -18.84 18.25
CA ILE A 205 -5.59 -18.47 18.68
C ILE A 205 -6.34 -17.91 17.48
N ASP A 206 -7.56 -18.39 17.26
CA ASP A 206 -8.47 -17.82 16.27
C ASP A 206 -9.10 -16.55 16.80
N LEU A 207 -9.13 -15.50 15.98
CA LEU A 207 -9.88 -14.28 16.27
C LEU A 207 -11.13 -14.29 15.38
N ALA A 208 -12.30 -14.41 16.00
CA ALA A 208 -13.58 -14.37 15.31
C ALA A 208 -14.05 -12.93 15.08
N PHE A 209 -14.99 -12.73 14.14
CA PHE A 209 -15.63 -11.43 13.94
C PHE A 209 -16.28 -10.93 15.24
N GLY A 210 -15.91 -9.73 15.67
CA GLY A 210 -16.27 -9.13 16.95
C GLY A 210 -17.64 -8.43 16.99
N GLY A 211 -18.41 -8.50 15.90
CA GLY A 211 -19.77 -7.92 15.80
C GLY A 211 -19.82 -6.52 15.16
N GLU A 212 -18.68 -5.84 15.03
CA GLU A 212 -18.55 -4.55 14.36
C GLU A 212 -17.62 -4.67 13.14
N ALA A 213 -17.84 -3.85 12.12
CA ALA A 213 -17.05 -3.88 10.90
C ALA A 213 -15.54 -3.80 11.20
N SER A 214 -14.78 -4.70 10.57
CA SER A 214 -13.33 -4.82 10.75
C SER A 214 -12.85 -5.20 12.15
N GLN A 215 -13.73 -5.45 13.13
CA GLN A 215 -13.32 -5.87 14.47
C GLN A 215 -13.23 -7.38 14.59
N PHE A 216 -12.11 -7.88 15.12
CA PHE A 216 -11.86 -9.29 15.38
C PHE A 216 -11.43 -9.48 16.83
N ALA A 217 -11.89 -10.55 17.47
CA ALA A 217 -11.68 -10.79 18.89
C ALA A 217 -11.38 -12.26 19.21
N GLY A 218 -10.51 -12.46 20.19
CA GLY A 218 -10.15 -13.74 20.77
C GLY A 218 -9.68 -13.57 22.21
N SER A 219 -9.14 -14.63 22.81
CA SER A 219 -8.60 -14.56 24.17
C SER A 219 -7.34 -15.40 24.30
N VAL A 220 -6.30 -14.81 24.87
CA VAL A 220 -5.03 -15.48 25.17
C VAL A 220 -5.13 -16.14 26.55
N PRO A 221 -5.08 -17.48 26.66
CA PRO A 221 -5.04 -18.13 27.95
C PRO A 221 -3.72 -17.84 28.65
N VAL A 222 -3.77 -17.50 29.93
CA VAL A 222 -2.60 -17.28 30.78
C VAL A 222 -2.47 -18.44 31.74
N THR A 223 -1.44 -19.26 31.52
CA THR A 223 -1.18 -20.45 32.34
C THR A 223 -0.04 -20.26 33.33
N ALA A 224 0.78 -19.24 33.13
CA ALA A 224 1.89 -18.89 34.01
C ALA A 224 2.31 -17.41 33.88
N PRO A 225 2.90 -16.83 34.94
CA PRO A 225 3.58 -15.55 34.89
C PRO A 225 4.67 -15.46 33.82
N GLY A 226 4.95 -14.25 33.32
CA GLY A 226 6.02 -14.01 32.35
C GLY A 226 5.63 -13.08 31.22
N LEU A 227 6.51 -13.00 30.22
CA LEU A 227 6.32 -12.20 29.03
C LEU A 227 5.52 -12.99 28.00
N TYR A 228 4.45 -12.38 27.50
CA TYR A 228 3.69 -12.84 26.35
C TYR A 228 3.93 -11.89 25.19
N ASP A 229 4.23 -12.47 24.05
CA ASP A 229 4.44 -11.77 22.80
C ASP A 229 3.46 -12.32 21.76
N VAL A 230 2.65 -11.42 21.21
CA VAL A 230 1.48 -11.73 20.41
C VAL A 230 1.62 -11.06 19.05
N THR A 231 1.68 -11.85 18.00
CA THR A 231 1.57 -11.37 16.62
C THR A 231 0.19 -11.72 16.08
N VAL A 232 -0.63 -10.72 15.79
CA VAL A 232 -1.92 -10.89 15.13
C VAL A 232 -1.71 -10.72 13.63
N TYR A 233 -2.21 -11.64 12.83
CA TYR A 233 -2.19 -11.52 11.38
C TYR A 233 -3.57 -11.74 10.77
N ALA A 234 -3.75 -11.16 9.59
CA ALA A 234 -4.87 -11.41 8.70
C ALA A 234 -4.34 -11.93 7.37
N HIS A 235 -4.88 -13.04 6.87
CA HIS A 235 -4.48 -13.68 5.64
C HIS A 235 -5.69 -14.10 4.81
N ASN A 236 -5.73 -13.71 3.54
CA ASN A 236 -6.75 -14.18 2.61
C ASN A 236 -6.14 -15.22 1.66
N PRO A 237 -6.55 -16.50 1.76
CA PRO A 237 -5.96 -17.58 0.97
C PRO A 237 -6.30 -17.49 -0.53
N ARG A 238 -7.39 -16.82 -0.91
CA ARG A 238 -7.80 -16.61 -2.32
C ARG A 238 -6.85 -15.65 -3.04
N THR A 239 -6.42 -14.58 -2.38
CA THR A 239 -5.60 -13.52 -2.99
C THR A 239 -4.12 -13.57 -2.56
N GLY A 240 -3.81 -14.35 -1.53
CA GLY A 240 -2.52 -14.34 -0.85
C GLY A 240 -2.22 -13.02 -0.13
N ASN A 241 -3.22 -12.16 0.06
CA ASN A 241 -3.03 -10.89 0.75
C ASN A 241 -2.82 -11.11 2.26
N THR A 242 -1.87 -10.40 2.88
CA THR A 242 -1.48 -10.64 4.27
C THR A 242 -1.08 -9.34 4.98
N GLY A 243 -1.51 -9.15 6.21
CA GLY A 243 -1.06 -8.07 7.09
C GLY A 243 -0.87 -8.57 8.52
N LEU A 244 -0.07 -7.87 9.32
CA LEU A 244 0.14 -8.22 10.72
C LEU A 244 0.41 -7.00 11.58
N ASP A 245 0.19 -7.17 12.88
CA ASP A 245 0.62 -6.27 13.93
C ASP A 245 1.04 -7.07 15.17
N ARG A 246 1.75 -6.44 16.10
CA ARG A 246 2.37 -7.11 17.24
C ARG A 246 2.21 -6.31 18.52
N THR A 247 1.83 -7.00 19.60
CA THR A 247 1.80 -6.46 20.95
C THR A 247 2.54 -7.37 21.93
N THR A 248 2.83 -6.85 23.11
CA THR A 248 3.42 -7.62 24.22
C THR A 248 2.75 -7.24 25.53
N PHE A 249 2.61 -8.21 26.43
CA PHE A 249 2.14 -7.99 27.79
C PHE A 249 2.88 -8.88 28.79
N ILE A 250 2.90 -8.48 30.06
CA ILE A 250 3.60 -9.19 31.13
C ILE A 250 2.61 -9.58 32.21
N VAL A 251 2.60 -10.85 32.58
CA VAL A 251 1.85 -11.34 33.75
C VAL A 251 2.80 -11.39 34.93
N ALA A 252 2.47 -10.68 36.01
CA ALA A 252 3.28 -10.63 37.22
C ALA A 252 3.42 -12.02 37.87
N LYS A 253 4.53 -12.22 38.59
CA LYS A 253 4.73 -13.40 39.44
C LYS A 253 3.74 -13.43 40.59
#